data_AF-A0A087FZ26-F1
#
_entry.id   AF-A0A087FZ26-F1
#
_cell.length_a   1.000
_cell.length_b   1.000
_cell.length_c   1.000
_cell.angle_alpha   90.00
_cell.angle_beta   90.00
_cell.angle_gamma   90.00
#
_symmetry.space_group_name_H-M   'P 1'
#
loop_
_entity.id
_entity.type
_entity.pdbx_description
1 polymer ?
#
loop_
_entity_poly.entity_id
_entity_poly.type
_entity_poly.pdbx_seq_one_letter_code
_entity_poly.pdbx_strand_id
1 'polypeptide(L)'
;MGYLSFREKTAAWFANIQYHSSDGPLPAEVVADPDFGLMSRHGSRHFAAANRLARKFYDRAELSRKSERAVEENAKASILQRQLADEKTGIASRIKRATKAAVRTFAIKFQGKIDRAKEKIRTLGGNPKKKLVQLAQVEANIEFARILREAPDSFDAEVARTEAWLPNVAGGDVEFDSLFAGLDSDLVISPISFDSSGTARDNVSLETLATDVGVRTFDGSMTNEFGVNDDDEYVDIED
;
A
#
# COMPACT_ATOMS: atom_id res chain seq x y z
N MET A 1 55.24 -89.57 -1.18
CA MET A 1 54.26 -88.46 -1.33
C MET A 1 53.59 -88.24 0.00
N GLY A 2 53.87 -87.11 0.65
CA GLY A 2 53.27 -86.75 1.94
C GLY A 2 52.01 -85.93 1.71
N TYR A 3 50.90 -86.31 2.32
CA TYR A 3 49.67 -85.51 2.31
C TYR A 3 49.82 -84.35 3.30
N LEU A 4 49.66 -83.11 2.80
CA LEU A 4 49.57 -81.92 3.64
C LEU A 4 48.40 -82.05 4.63
N SER A 5 48.61 -81.67 5.89
CA SER A 5 47.56 -81.65 6.91
C SER A 5 46.52 -80.56 6.63
N PHE A 6 45.31 -80.70 7.17
CA PHE A 6 44.24 -79.70 7.00
C PHE A 6 44.65 -78.27 7.40
N ARG A 7 45.51 -78.14 8.42
CA ARG A 7 46.10 -76.85 8.85
C ARG A 7 47.07 -76.28 7.83
N GLU A 8 47.90 -77.12 7.23
CA GLU A 8 48.84 -76.69 6.17
C GLU A 8 48.10 -76.33 4.88
N LYS A 9 47.03 -77.06 4.54
CA LYS A 9 46.14 -76.74 3.41
C LYS A 9 45.41 -75.41 3.61
N THR A 10 44.94 -75.13 4.82
CA THR A 10 44.31 -73.83 5.15
C THR A 10 45.34 -72.70 5.21
N ALA A 11 46.54 -72.92 5.76
CA ALA A 11 47.62 -71.95 5.75
C ALA A 11 48.11 -71.61 4.33
N ALA A 12 48.23 -72.61 3.45
CA ALA A 12 48.56 -72.43 2.04
C ALA A 12 47.46 -71.65 1.28
N TRP A 13 46.19 -71.89 1.62
CA TRP A 13 45.07 -71.12 1.07
C TRP A 13 45.06 -69.66 1.55
N PHE A 14 45.36 -69.38 2.82
CA PHE A 14 45.51 -67.99 3.31
C PHE A 14 46.72 -67.28 2.69
N ALA A 15 47.85 -67.98 2.52
CA ALA A 15 49.02 -67.46 1.81
C ALA A 15 48.68 -67.12 0.34
N ASN A 16 47.90 -67.94 -0.34
CA ASN A 16 47.42 -67.70 -1.72
C ASN A 16 46.57 -66.42 -1.85
N ILE A 17 45.75 -66.09 -0.86
CA ILE A 17 44.92 -64.87 -0.90
C ILE A 17 45.77 -63.61 -0.71
N GLN A 18 46.88 -63.69 0.05
CA GLN A 18 47.88 -62.62 0.09
C GLN A 18 48.75 -62.59 -1.18
N TYR A 19 48.98 -63.75 -1.82
CA TYR A 19 49.78 -63.92 -3.05
C TYR A 19 49.04 -63.56 -4.35
N HIS A 20 47.76 -63.23 -4.33
CA HIS A 20 47.07 -62.65 -5.50
C HIS A 20 47.56 -61.23 -5.88
N SER A 21 48.57 -60.70 -5.17
CA SER A 21 49.39 -59.55 -5.59
C SER A 21 50.75 -59.94 -6.19
N SER A 22 51.02 -61.22 -6.45
CA SER A 22 52.27 -61.70 -7.06
C SER A 22 52.01 -62.69 -8.20
N ASP A 23 52.59 -62.41 -9.37
CA ASP A 23 52.30 -63.00 -10.69
C ASP A 23 52.83 -64.44 -10.93
N GLY A 24 52.87 -65.30 -9.90
CA GLY A 24 53.41 -66.68 -10.01
C GLY A 24 52.34 -67.79 -10.05
N PRO A 25 52.50 -68.86 -10.86
CA PRO A 25 51.56 -69.99 -10.88
C PRO A 25 51.64 -70.84 -9.60
N LEU A 26 50.50 -71.37 -9.17
CA LEU A 26 50.41 -72.18 -7.95
C LEU A 26 51.10 -73.55 -8.08
N PRO A 27 51.66 -74.11 -6.99
CA PRO A 27 52.27 -75.44 -7.00
C PRO A 27 51.29 -76.52 -7.46
N ALA A 28 51.72 -77.40 -8.37
CA ALA A 28 50.87 -78.42 -8.99
C ALA A 28 50.21 -79.39 -7.99
N GLU A 29 50.87 -79.65 -6.86
CA GLU A 29 50.40 -80.54 -5.79
C GLU A 29 49.17 -79.98 -5.04
N VAL A 30 49.05 -78.64 -4.96
CA VAL A 30 47.94 -77.95 -4.32
C VAL A 30 46.73 -77.88 -5.26
N VAL A 31 46.97 -77.69 -6.55
CA VAL A 31 45.92 -77.64 -7.59
C VAL A 31 45.31 -79.02 -7.87
N ALA A 32 46.10 -80.09 -7.71
CA ALA A 32 45.65 -81.46 -7.90
C ALA A 32 44.79 -82.02 -6.74
N ASP A 33 44.69 -81.30 -5.61
CA ASP A 33 43.84 -81.69 -4.49
C ASP A 33 42.34 -81.52 -4.86
N PRO A 34 41.52 -82.60 -4.79
CA PRO A 34 40.09 -82.54 -5.12
C PRO A 34 39.31 -81.48 -4.32
N ASP A 35 39.72 -81.18 -3.09
CA ASP A 35 39.05 -80.24 -2.20
C ASP A 35 39.47 -78.78 -2.46
N PHE A 36 40.58 -78.55 -3.16
CA PHE A 36 41.13 -77.21 -3.41
C PHE A 36 40.19 -76.32 -4.23
N GLY A 37 39.58 -76.86 -5.29
CA GLY A 37 38.64 -76.11 -6.12
C GLY A 37 37.34 -75.74 -5.39
N LEU A 38 36.91 -76.55 -4.41
CA LEU A 38 35.75 -76.25 -3.58
C LEU A 38 36.08 -75.18 -2.54
N MET A 39 37.22 -75.31 -1.83
CA MET A 39 37.69 -74.32 -0.85
C MET A 39 38.01 -72.97 -1.48
N SER A 40 38.66 -72.96 -2.65
CA SER A 40 38.93 -71.74 -3.41
C SER A 40 37.64 -71.00 -3.77
N ARG A 41 36.65 -71.70 -4.34
CA ARG A 41 35.34 -71.11 -4.68
C ARG A 41 34.57 -70.63 -3.46
N HIS A 42 34.55 -71.40 -2.37
CA HIS A 42 33.88 -71.03 -1.13
C HIS A 42 34.54 -69.81 -0.48
N GLY A 43 35.87 -69.83 -0.44
CA GLY A 43 36.73 -68.74 -0.03
C GLY A 43 36.48 -67.43 -0.78
N SER A 44 36.61 -67.46 -2.11
CA SER A 44 36.37 -66.28 -2.96
C SER A 44 34.95 -65.73 -2.80
N ARG A 45 33.94 -66.58 -2.57
CA ARG A 45 32.56 -66.12 -2.29
C ARG A 45 32.47 -65.37 -0.95
N HIS A 46 33.15 -65.84 0.10
CA HIS A 46 33.21 -65.16 1.39
C HIS A 46 33.91 -63.80 1.29
N PHE A 47 35.05 -63.72 0.59
CA PHE A 47 35.73 -62.44 0.36
C PHE A 47 34.90 -61.47 -0.48
N ALA A 48 34.23 -61.97 -1.54
CA ALA A 48 33.32 -61.15 -2.33
C ALA A 48 32.12 -60.65 -1.50
N ALA A 49 31.56 -61.49 -0.62
CA ALA A 49 30.48 -61.10 0.29
C ALA A 49 30.95 -60.05 1.32
N ALA A 50 32.14 -60.24 1.90
CA ALA A 50 32.76 -59.28 2.83
C ALA A 50 33.01 -57.93 2.16
N ASN A 51 33.54 -57.91 0.93
CA ASN A 51 33.76 -56.68 0.16
C ASN A 51 32.44 -55.98 -0.22
N ARG A 52 31.40 -56.74 -0.56
CA ARG A 52 30.05 -56.18 -0.78
C ARG A 52 29.49 -55.55 0.49
N LEU A 53 29.71 -56.16 1.65
CA LEU A 53 29.30 -55.61 2.95
C LEU A 53 30.09 -54.35 3.29
N ALA A 54 31.41 -54.35 3.10
CA ALA A 54 32.26 -53.20 3.34
C ALA A 54 31.83 -51.96 2.51
N ARG A 55 31.50 -52.16 1.23
CA ARG A 55 30.93 -51.08 0.39
C ARG A 55 29.60 -50.55 0.94
N LYS A 56 28.67 -51.44 1.33
CA LYS A 56 27.40 -51.03 1.94
C LYS A 56 27.60 -50.20 3.22
N PHE A 57 28.57 -50.55 4.06
CA PHE A 57 28.89 -49.76 5.26
C PHE A 57 29.47 -48.40 4.91
N TYR A 58 30.34 -48.32 3.90
CA TYR A 58 30.89 -47.06 3.41
C TYR A 58 29.80 -46.14 2.85
N ASP A 59 28.95 -46.66 1.95
CA ASP A 59 27.84 -45.91 1.36
C ASP A 59 26.87 -45.42 2.44
N ARG A 60 26.59 -46.27 3.45
CA ARG A 60 25.75 -45.89 4.60
C ARG A 60 26.37 -44.78 5.44
N ALA A 61 27.68 -44.83 5.68
CA ALA A 61 28.38 -43.79 6.41
C ALA A 61 28.38 -42.46 5.63
N GLU A 62 28.51 -42.50 4.30
CA GLU A 62 28.43 -41.32 3.45
C GLU A 62 27.01 -40.71 3.47
N LEU A 63 25.98 -41.55 3.38
CA LEU A 63 24.59 -41.12 3.51
C LEU A 63 24.31 -40.49 4.87
N SER A 64 24.84 -41.05 5.97
CA SER A 64 24.73 -40.46 7.32
C SER A 64 25.30 -39.05 7.35
N ARG A 65 26.53 -38.84 6.86
CA ARG A 65 27.17 -37.52 6.82
C ARG A 65 26.44 -36.52 5.93
N LYS A 66 25.84 -36.98 4.83
CA LYS A 66 24.98 -36.13 3.97
C LYS A 66 23.70 -35.75 4.71
N SER A 67 23.08 -36.69 5.42
CA SER A 67 21.87 -36.44 6.20
C SER A 67 22.12 -35.45 7.35
N GLU A 68 23.25 -35.58 8.05
CA GLU A 68 23.63 -34.67 9.13
C GLU A 68 23.84 -33.24 8.63
N ARG A 69 24.54 -33.08 7.50
CA ARG A 69 24.71 -31.77 6.85
C ARG A 69 23.37 -31.18 6.42
N ALA A 70 22.49 -31.98 5.82
CA ALA A 70 21.17 -31.52 5.41
C ALA A 70 20.31 -31.07 6.62
N VAL A 71 20.41 -31.76 7.76
CA VAL A 71 19.73 -31.35 9.00
C VAL A 71 20.30 -30.02 9.52
N GLU A 72 21.62 -29.85 9.51
CA GLU A 72 22.26 -28.61 9.95
C GLU A 72 21.90 -27.42 9.02
N GLU A 73 21.94 -27.63 7.71
CA GLU A 73 21.54 -26.62 6.72
C GLU A 73 20.06 -26.26 6.85
N ASN A 74 19.19 -27.24 7.08
CA ASN A 74 17.77 -27.00 7.31
C ASN A 74 17.53 -26.22 8.62
N ALA A 75 18.28 -26.52 9.68
CA ALA A 75 18.22 -25.75 10.93
C ALA A 75 18.62 -24.28 10.70
N LYS A 76 19.70 -24.03 9.94
CA LYS A 76 20.11 -22.68 9.54
C LYS A 76 19.05 -21.99 8.70
N ALA A 77 18.47 -22.68 7.72
CA ALA A 77 17.40 -22.16 6.88
C ALA A 77 16.16 -21.77 7.71
N SER A 78 15.79 -22.59 8.69
CA SER A 78 14.69 -22.30 9.60
C SER A 78 14.92 -21.05 10.46
N ILE A 79 16.15 -20.88 10.99
CA ILE A 79 16.53 -19.67 11.74
C ILE A 79 16.42 -18.42 10.84
N LEU A 80 16.96 -18.49 9.62
CA LEU A 80 16.89 -17.38 8.67
C LEU A 80 15.45 -17.05 8.26
N GLN A 81 14.60 -18.06 8.05
CA GLN A 81 13.18 -17.86 7.76
C GLN A 81 12.46 -17.14 8.91
N ARG A 82 12.77 -17.50 10.16
CA ARG A 82 12.21 -16.84 11.34
C ARG A 82 12.67 -15.38 11.44
N GLN A 83 13.96 -15.12 11.25
CA GLN A 83 14.50 -13.75 11.24
C GLN A 83 13.87 -12.90 10.13
N LEU A 84 13.67 -13.47 8.95
CA LEU A 84 13.01 -12.79 7.83
C LEU A 84 11.56 -12.43 8.19
N ALA A 85 10.82 -13.36 8.81
CA ALA A 85 9.46 -13.09 9.27
C ALA A 85 9.42 -11.97 10.33
N ASP A 86 10.31 -12.04 11.33
CA ASP A 86 10.43 -11.03 12.38
C ASP A 86 10.78 -9.66 11.80
N GLU A 87 11.76 -9.57 10.90
CA GLU A 87 12.12 -8.32 10.21
C GLU A 87 10.98 -7.79 9.33
N LYS A 88 10.26 -8.66 8.61
CA LYS A 88 9.11 -8.25 7.79
C LYS A 88 8.02 -7.62 8.65
N THR A 89 7.72 -8.20 9.81
CA THR A 89 6.75 -7.61 10.76
C THR A 89 7.30 -6.32 11.40
N GLY A 90 8.59 -6.29 11.73
CA GLY A 90 9.29 -5.12 12.25
C GLY A 90 9.23 -3.94 11.29
N ILE A 91 9.59 -4.12 10.03
CA ILE A 91 9.54 -3.11 8.97
C ILE A 91 8.10 -2.60 8.79
N ALA A 92 7.11 -3.48 8.70
CA ALA A 92 5.71 -3.08 8.57
C ALA A 92 5.26 -2.18 9.73
N SER A 93 5.64 -2.53 10.96
CA SER A 93 5.31 -1.73 12.14
C SER A 93 6.01 -0.35 12.14
N ARG A 94 7.28 -0.29 11.69
CA ARG A 94 8.06 0.94 11.58
C ARG A 94 7.48 1.87 10.51
N ILE A 95 7.08 1.33 9.36
CA ILE A 95 6.38 2.06 8.31
C ILE A 95 5.08 2.65 8.87
N LYS A 96 4.23 1.82 9.50
CA LYS A 96 2.97 2.29 10.09
C LYS A 96 3.20 3.42 11.10
N ARG A 97 4.21 3.30 11.96
CA ARG A 97 4.57 4.32 12.96
C ARG A 97 5.08 5.61 12.30
N ALA A 98 5.97 5.49 11.32
CA ALA A 98 6.53 6.61 10.59
C ALA A 98 5.45 7.37 9.81
N THR A 99 4.56 6.66 9.09
CA THR A 99 3.42 7.26 8.40
C THR A 99 2.50 7.98 9.38
N LYS A 100 2.14 7.36 10.51
CA LYS A 100 1.30 8.00 11.54
C LYS A 100 1.97 9.26 12.12
N ALA A 101 3.28 9.25 12.30
CA ALA A 101 4.03 10.42 12.78
C ALA A 101 4.02 11.54 11.73
N ALA A 102 4.32 11.22 10.47
CA ALA A 102 4.33 12.17 9.36
C ALA A 102 2.97 12.84 9.17
N VAL A 103 1.88 12.05 9.18
CA VAL A 103 0.51 12.56 9.09
C VAL A 103 0.19 13.52 10.25
N ARG A 104 0.57 13.18 11.49
CA ARG A 104 0.37 14.08 12.65
C ARG A 104 1.13 15.39 12.49
N THR A 105 2.39 15.34 12.05
CA THR A 105 3.18 16.55 11.81
C THR A 105 2.55 17.42 10.73
N PHE A 106 2.05 16.81 9.65
CA PHE A 106 1.37 17.53 8.59
C PHE A 106 0.06 18.17 9.10
N ALA A 107 -0.76 17.42 9.84
CA ALA A 107 -2.00 17.91 10.43
C ALA A 107 -1.76 19.12 11.34
N ILE A 108 -0.76 19.06 12.22
CA ILE A 108 -0.39 20.17 13.11
C ILE A 108 0.04 21.40 12.30
N LYS A 109 0.89 21.21 11.27
CA LYS A 109 1.32 22.32 10.40
C LYS A 109 0.16 22.95 9.64
N PHE A 110 -0.78 22.13 9.17
CA PHE A 110 -1.96 22.58 8.44
C PHE A 110 -2.93 23.33 9.36
N GLN A 111 -3.19 22.78 10.56
CA GLN A 111 -4.01 23.44 11.57
C GLN A 111 -3.42 24.80 11.96
N GLY A 112 -2.11 24.89 12.21
CA GLY A 112 -1.48 26.18 12.49
C GLY A 112 -1.56 27.18 11.34
N LYS A 113 -1.63 26.74 10.07
CA LYS A 113 -1.91 27.62 8.92
C LYS A 113 -3.37 28.10 8.93
N ILE A 114 -4.32 27.21 9.22
CA ILE A 114 -5.75 27.55 9.34
C ILE A 114 -5.94 28.60 10.44
N ASP A 115 -5.34 28.40 11.61
CA ASP A 115 -5.53 29.31 12.74
C ASP A 115 -4.98 30.71 12.42
N ARG A 116 -3.82 30.79 11.77
CA ARG A 116 -3.28 32.06 11.27
C ARG A 116 -4.20 32.72 10.23
N ALA A 117 -4.79 31.94 9.33
CA ALA A 117 -5.72 32.47 8.33
C ALA A 117 -7.01 32.99 8.99
N LYS A 118 -7.57 32.24 9.94
CA LYS A 118 -8.74 32.66 10.73
C LYS A 118 -8.47 33.98 11.45
N GLU A 119 -7.29 34.13 12.04
CA GLU A 119 -6.92 35.38 12.72
C GLU A 119 -6.81 36.57 11.75
N LYS A 120 -6.21 36.38 10.57
CA LYS A 120 -6.20 37.40 9.51
C LYS A 120 -7.61 37.79 9.05
N ILE A 121 -8.52 36.83 8.94
CA ILE A 121 -9.92 37.11 8.57
C ILE A 121 -10.62 37.93 9.67
N ARG A 122 -10.44 37.58 10.94
CA ARG A 122 -10.99 38.37 12.07
C ARG A 122 -10.48 39.80 12.07
N THR A 123 -9.17 39.98 11.92
CA THR A 123 -8.55 41.32 11.89
C THR A 123 -9.03 42.15 10.70
N LEU A 124 -9.19 41.54 9.51
CA LEU A 124 -9.77 42.21 8.34
C LEU A 124 -11.22 42.64 8.57
N GLY A 125 -12.03 41.80 9.19
CA GLY A 125 -13.43 42.08 9.50
C GLY A 125 -13.63 43.24 10.48
N GLY A 126 -12.62 43.59 11.27
CA GLY A 126 -12.64 44.68 12.25
C GLY A 126 -12.31 46.05 11.66
N ASN A 127 -11.18 46.62 12.10
CA ASN A 127 -10.78 47.99 11.78
C ASN A 127 -10.62 48.29 10.28
N PRO A 128 -10.03 47.41 9.45
CA PRO A 128 -9.91 47.66 8.02
C PRO A 128 -11.26 47.81 7.32
N LYS A 129 -12.24 46.93 7.64
CA LYS A 129 -13.60 47.05 7.10
C LYS A 129 -14.25 48.39 7.46
N LYS A 130 -14.11 48.83 8.72
CA LYS A 130 -14.63 50.16 9.15
C LYS A 130 -13.97 51.30 8.38
N LYS A 131 -12.64 51.25 8.19
CA LYS A 131 -11.91 52.27 7.42
C LYS A 131 -12.32 52.31 5.95
N LEU A 132 -12.60 51.17 5.32
CA LEU A 132 -13.11 51.12 3.94
C LEU A 132 -14.47 51.80 3.82
N VAL A 133 -15.38 51.56 4.77
CA VAL A 133 -16.68 52.24 4.80
C VAL A 133 -16.52 53.75 5.00
N GLN A 134 -15.65 54.16 5.92
CA GLN A 134 -15.37 55.58 6.15
C GLN A 134 -14.74 56.25 4.92
N LEU A 135 -13.82 55.57 4.24
CA LEU A 135 -13.20 56.07 3.02
C LEU A 135 -14.24 56.29 1.93
N ALA A 136 -15.12 55.31 1.68
CA ALA A 136 -16.20 55.45 0.70
C ALA A 136 -17.14 56.63 1.04
N GLN A 137 -17.45 56.84 2.33
CA GLN A 137 -18.24 57.99 2.75
C GLN A 137 -17.52 59.32 2.49
N VAL A 138 -16.21 59.40 2.78
CA VAL A 138 -15.41 60.60 2.53
C VAL A 138 -15.31 60.89 1.03
N GLU A 139 -15.10 59.86 0.20
CA GLU A 139 -15.06 59.98 -1.26
C GLU A 139 -16.42 60.49 -1.80
N ALA A 140 -17.53 59.92 -1.34
CA ALA A 140 -18.87 60.39 -1.71
C ALA A 140 -19.11 61.85 -1.29
N ASN A 141 -18.67 62.23 -0.07
CA ASN A 141 -18.79 63.60 0.41
C ASN A 141 -17.94 64.58 -0.43
N ILE A 142 -16.74 64.17 -0.87
CA ILE A 142 -15.88 64.99 -1.75
C ILE A 142 -16.55 65.20 -3.10
N GLU A 143 -17.12 64.14 -3.71
CA GLU A 143 -17.84 64.28 -4.97
C GLU A 143 -19.08 65.15 -4.82
N PHE A 144 -19.84 65.00 -3.74
CA PHE A 144 -20.98 65.86 -3.45
C PHE A 144 -20.57 67.34 -3.30
N ALA A 145 -19.47 67.62 -2.60
CA ALA A 145 -18.94 68.96 -2.48
C ALA A 145 -18.43 69.51 -3.83
N ARG A 146 -17.85 68.67 -4.69
CA ARG A 146 -17.49 69.06 -6.07
C ARG A 146 -18.74 69.48 -6.84
N ILE A 147 -19.80 68.68 -6.82
CA ILE A 147 -21.08 69.00 -7.47
C ILE A 147 -21.65 70.33 -6.95
N LEU A 148 -21.67 70.56 -5.63
CA LEU A 148 -22.14 71.82 -5.06
C LEU A 148 -21.28 73.03 -5.46
N ARG A 149 -19.97 72.83 -5.69
CA ARG A 149 -19.05 73.88 -6.13
C ARG A 149 -19.15 74.14 -7.64
N GLU A 150 -19.39 73.10 -8.43
CA GLU A 150 -19.61 73.17 -9.88
C GLU A 150 -21.05 73.57 -10.25
N ALA A 151 -21.91 73.81 -9.24
CA ALA A 151 -23.32 74.12 -9.43
C ALA A 151 -23.47 75.27 -10.45
N PRO A 152 -24.31 75.10 -11.48
CA PRO A 152 -24.53 76.16 -12.45
C PRO A 152 -25.08 77.41 -11.79
N ASP A 153 -24.86 78.54 -12.46
CA ASP A 153 -25.39 79.85 -12.08
C ASP A 153 -26.94 79.85 -11.88
N SER A 154 -27.67 78.81 -12.34
CA SER A 154 -29.08 78.56 -12.01
C SER A 154 -29.51 77.09 -12.18
N PHE A 155 -30.60 76.69 -11.50
CA PHE A 155 -31.25 75.39 -11.66
C PHE A 155 -31.67 75.12 -13.12
N ASP A 156 -32.08 76.18 -13.84
CA ASP A 156 -32.46 76.10 -15.25
C ASP A 156 -31.29 75.70 -16.16
N ALA A 157 -30.06 76.10 -15.84
CA ALA A 157 -28.88 75.70 -16.59
C ALA A 157 -28.51 74.23 -16.33
N GLU A 158 -28.82 73.66 -15.16
CA GLU A 158 -28.66 72.23 -14.91
C GLU A 158 -29.72 71.41 -15.65
N VAL A 159 -30.97 71.89 -15.66
CA VAL A 159 -32.06 71.29 -16.44
C VAL A 159 -31.68 71.26 -17.92
N ALA A 160 -31.19 72.37 -18.48
CA ALA A 160 -30.77 72.43 -19.88
C ALA A 160 -29.60 71.47 -20.20
N ARG A 161 -28.64 71.29 -19.29
CA ARG A 161 -27.54 70.34 -19.46
C ARG A 161 -27.99 68.89 -19.37
N THR A 162 -28.93 68.59 -18.47
CA THR A 162 -29.51 67.25 -18.30
C THR A 162 -30.40 66.90 -19.51
N GLU A 163 -31.21 67.84 -19.97
CA GLU A 163 -32.03 67.70 -21.17
C GLU A 163 -31.18 67.53 -22.44
N ALA A 164 -30.03 68.20 -22.54
CA ALA A 164 -29.10 68.02 -23.64
C ALA A 164 -28.47 66.61 -23.69
N TRP A 165 -28.50 65.86 -22.58
CA TRP A 165 -28.04 64.47 -22.50
C TRP A 165 -29.11 63.45 -22.89
N LEU A 166 -30.40 63.81 -22.92
CA LEU A 166 -31.50 62.89 -23.27
C LEU A 166 -31.28 62.15 -24.60
N PRO A 167 -30.82 62.78 -25.70
CA PRO A 167 -30.58 62.07 -26.96
C PRO A 167 -29.50 60.99 -26.87
N ASN A 168 -28.55 61.09 -25.93
CA ASN A 168 -27.45 60.13 -25.77
C ASN A 168 -27.87 58.87 -25.01
N VAL A 169 -28.93 58.95 -24.21
CA VAL A 169 -29.45 57.84 -23.39
C VAL A 169 -30.81 57.33 -23.87
N ALA A 170 -31.43 58.02 -24.83
CA ALA A 170 -32.70 57.63 -25.43
C ALA A 170 -32.59 56.26 -26.10
N GLY A 171 -33.47 55.33 -25.72
CA GLY A 171 -33.49 53.96 -26.22
C GLY A 171 -32.60 52.98 -25.46
N GLY A 172 -31.83 53.45 -24.46
CA GLY A 172 -31.01 52.56 -23.62
C GLY A 172 -31.83 51.61 -22.75
N ASP A 173 -33.06 51.98 -22.41
CA ASP A 173 -34.06 51.12 -21.77
C ASP A 173 -34.45 49.94 -22.67
N VAL A 174 -34.71 50.23 -23.95
CA VAL A 174 -35.05 49.20 -24.96
C VAL A 174 -33.86 48.26 -25.20
N GLU A 175 -32.64 48.79 -25.27
CA GLU A 175 -31.43 47.96 -25.39
C GLU A 175 -31.20 47.07 -24.17
N PHE A 176 -31.38 47.61 -22.97
CA PHE A 176 -31.24 46.85 -21.72
C PHE A 176 -32.28 45.72 -21.64
N ASP A 177 -33.55 46.02 -21.90
CA ASP A 177 -34.62 45.03 -21.85
C ASP A 177 -34.43 43.92 -22.89
N SER A 178 -33.93 44.25 -24.09
CA SER A 178 -33.58 43.26 -25.11
C SER A 178 -32.44 42.34 -24.67
N LEU A 179 -31.40 42.89 -24.03
CA LEU A 179 -30.28 42.10 -23.50
C LEU A 179 -30.71 41.21 -22.34
N PHE A 180 -31.56 41.73 -21.45
CA PHE A 180 -32.08 41.01 -20.30
C PHE A 180 -32.99 39.85 -20.72
N ALA A 181 -33.86 40.06 -21.72
CA ALA A 181 -34.71 39.00 -22.28
C ALA A 181 -33.90 37.89 -22.98
N GLY A 182 -32.80 38.23 -23.65
CA GLY A 182 -31.89 37.24 -24.25
C GLY A 182 -31.15 36.40 -23.19
N LEU A 183 -30.74 37.04 -22.09
CA LEU A 183 -30.02 36.39 -20.99
C LEU A 183 -30.84 35.28 -20.33
N ASP A 184 -32.15 35.47 -20.18
CA ASP A 184 -33.04 34.43 -19.65
C ASP A 184 -33.03 33.19 -20.56
N SER A 185 -33.07 33.38 -21.89
CA SER A 185 -33.01 32.25 -22.86
C SER A 185 -31.67 31.51 -22.85
N ASP A 186 -30.56 32.23 -22.63
CA ASP A 186 -29.20 31.65 -22.57
C ASP A 186 -28.93 30.94 -21.23
N LEU A 187 -29.59 31.37 -20.14
CA LEU A 187 -29.48 30.78 -18.81
C LEU A 187 -30.41 29.58 -18.58
N VAL A 188 -31.43 29.38 -19.42
CA VAL A 188 -32.19 28.12 -19.45
C VAL A 188 -31.29 27.01 -20.00
N ILE A 189 -30.50 26.39 -19.12
CA ILE A 189 -29.85 25.12 -19.39
C ILE A 189 -30.96 24.07 -19.44
N SER A 190 -31.39 23.71 -20.65
CA SER A 190 -32.21 22.51 -20.84
C SER A 190 -31.49 21.34 -20.15
N PRO A 191 -32.18 20.52 -19.34
CA PRO A 191 -31.57 19.31 -18.78
C PRO A 191 -30.93 18.55 -19.93
N ILE A 192 -29.66 18.18 -19.75
CA ILE A 192 -28.91 17.36 -20.70
C ILE A 192 -29.80 16.16 -21.01
N SER A 193 -30.33 16.07 -22.25
CA SER A 193 -31.05 14.89 -22.70
C SER A 193 -30.05 13.74 -22.62
N PHE A 194 -30.25 12.83 -21.67
CA PHE A 194 -29.37 11.70 -21.38
C PHE A 194 -29.49 10.58 -22.42
N ASP A 195 -29.88 10.94 -23.65
CA ASP A 195 -30.18 10.04 -24.74
C ASP A 195 -29.03 10.03 -25.74
N SER A 196 -27.79 9.89 -25.25
CA SER A 196 -26.66 9.53 -26.10
C SER A 196 -25.89 8.39 -25.46
N SER A 197 -26.44 7.21 -25.71
CA SER A 197 -25.92 5.90 -25.39
C SER A 197 -24.44 5.72 -25.77
N GLY A 198 -23.63 5.37 -24.77
CA GLY A 198 -22.24 4.93 -24.94
C GLY A 198 -21.86 3.92 -23.86
N THR A 199 -22.36 2.69 -24.03
CA THR A 199 -21.99 1.44 -23.35
C THR A 199 -22.35 1.25 -21.86
N ALA A 200 -23.35 0.39 -21.68
CA ALA A 200 -23.59 -0.52 -20.57
C ALA A 200 -22.48 -0.62 -19.51
N ARG A 201 -22.68 0.07 -18.38
CA ARG A 201 -22.23 -0.37 -17.07
C ARG A 201 -23.31 -0.06 -16.04
N ASP A 202 -23.97 -1.14 -15.66
CA ASP A 202 -24.66 -1.44 -14.41
C ASP A 202 -25.48 -0.32 -13.77
N ASN A 203 -26.79 -0.57 -13.75
CA ASN A 203 -27.87 0.28 -13.23
C ASN A 203 -27.85 0.33 -11.70
N VAL A 204 -26.73 0.75 -11.11
CA VAL A 204 -26.57 0.87 -9.66
C VAL A 204 -27.31 2.13 -9.21
N SER A 205 -28.28 1.97 -8.30
CA SER A 205 -29.03 3.10 -7.79
C SER A 205 -28.11 4.07 -7.04
N LEU A 206 -28.44 5.35 -7.08
CA LEU A 206 -27.64 6.42 -6.50
C LEU A 206 -27.48 6.23 -4.97
N GLU A 207 -28.47 5.62 -4.31
CA GLU A 207 -28.37 5.22 -2.90
C GLU A 207 -27.27 4.16 -2.65
N THR A 208 -27.05 3.26 -3.60
CA THR A 208 -26.06 2.17 -3.45
C THR A 208 -24.64 2.74 -3.54
N LEU A 209 -24.39 3.68 -4.45
CA LEU A 209 -23.10 4.38 -4.56
C LEU A 209 -22.86 5.29 -3.35
N ALA A 210 -23.88 5.99 -2.85
CA ALA A 210 -23.78 6.82 -1.66
C ALA A 210 -23.43 6.00 -0.41
N THR A 211 -24.00 4.80 -0.29
CA THR A 211 -23.72 3.89 0.82
C THR A 211 -22.26 3.39 0.80
N ASP A 212 -21.67 3.16 -0.38
CA ASP A 212 -20.29 2.64 -0.53
C ASP A 212 -19.21 3.65 -0.09
N VAL A 213 -19.50 4.95 -0.20
CA VAL A 213 -18.67 6.04 0.35
C VAL A 213 -19.11 6.50 1.75
N GLY A 214 -20.05 5.78 2.38
CA GLY A 214 -20.45 5.99 3.78
C GLY A 214 -21.49 7.09 4.02
N VAL A 215 -22.16 7.57 2.97
CA VAL A 215 -23.19 8.61 3.04
C VAL A 215 -24.56 7.94 3.16
N ARG A 216 -25.16 7.99 4.36
CA ARG A 216 -26.45 7.34 4.66
C ARG A 216 -27.65 8.29 4.62
N THR A 217 -27.44 9.60 4.60
CA THR A 217 -28.51 10.63 4.56
C THR A 217 -28.08 11.85 3.73
N PHE A 218 -29.02 12.47 3.01
CA PHE A 218 -28.77 13.66 2.16
C PHE A 218 -28.56 14.95 2.97
N ASP A 219 -28.83 14.91 4.29
CA ASP A 219 -28.66 16.05 5.20
C ASP A 219 -27.21 16.25 5.68
N GLY A 220 -26.29 15.34 5.33
CA GLY A 220 -24.88 15.42 5.70
C GLY A 220 -24.58 15.16 7.19
N SER A 221 -25.54 14.64 7.97
CA SER A 221 -25.34 14.40 9.39
C SER A 221 -24.67 13.04 9.65
N MET A 222 -23.46 13.06 10.22
CA MET A 222 -22.65 11.88 10.53
C MET A 222 -22.83 11.43 11.99
N THR A 223 -24.04 11.60 12.54
CA THR A 223 -24.32 11.26 13.95
C THR A 223 -25.61 10.46 14.04
N ASN A 224 -25.48 9.16 14.29
CA ASN A 224 -26.30 8.45 15.27
C ASN A 224 -25.67 7.09 15.55
N GLU A 225 -24.70 7.09 16.44
CA GLU A 225 -24.36 5.90 17.21
C GLU A 225 -23.94 6.33 18.62
N PHE A 226 -24.88 6.87 19.39
CA PHE A 226 -24.83 6.81 20.86
C PHE A 226 -26.26 6.77 21.39
N GLY A 227 -26.62 5.64 21.97
CA GLY A 227 -27.84 5.51 22.75
C GLY A 227 -27.82 6.50 23.90
N VAL A 228 -28.86 7.32 23.97
CA VAL A 228 -29.18 8.14 25.13
C VAL A 228 -30.44 7.51 25.70
N ASN A 229 -30.30 6.93 26.90
CA ASN A 229 -31.44 6.69 27.75
C ASN A 229 -31.98 8.06 28.14
N ASP A 230 -33.27 8.25 27.91
CA ASP A 230 -34.07 9.33 28.46
C ASP A 230 -33.97 9.30 29.99
N ASP A 231 -33.69 10.45 30.58
CA ASP A 231 -34.16 10.81 31.92
C ASP A 231 -34.29 12.34 31.96
N ASP A 232 -35.54 12.76 31.95
CA ASP A 232 -36.01 14.13 31.93
C ASP A 232 -35.89 14.76 33.33
N GLU A 233 -35.32 15.97 33.43
CA GLU A 233 -35.60 16.85 34.57
C GLU A 233 -35.74 18.30 34.07
N TYR A 234 -36.99 18.67 33.77
CA TYR A 234 -37.39 20.06 33.62
C TYR A 234 -37.28 20.74 34.98
N VAL A 235 -36.41 21.74 35.09
CA VAL A 235 -36.43 22.69 36.21
C VAL A 235 -37.35 23.84 35.82
N ASP A 236 -38.53 23.86 36.45
CA ASP A 236 -39.43 25.01 36.49
C ASP A 236 -38.70 26.24 37.05
N ILE A 237 -38.83 27.37 36.36
CA ILE A 237 -38.50 28.68 36.90
C ILE A 237 -39.83 29.42 37.07
N GLU A 238 -40.34 29.44 38.30
CA GLU A 238 -41.38 30.37 38.72
C GLU A 238 -40.75 31.73 39.07
N ASP A 239 -41.36 32.79 38.53
CA ASP A 239 -41.22 34.26 38.72
C ASP A 239 -39.93 34.86 39.34
#